data_AF-A0A1C6DJZ9-F1
#
_entry.id   AF-A0A1C6DJZ9-F1
#
_cell.length_a   1.000
_cell.length_b   1.000
_cell.length_c   1.000
_cell.angle_alpha   90.00
_cell.angle_beta   90.00
_cell.angle_gamma   90.00
#
_symmetry.space_group_name_H-M   'P 1'
#
loop_
_entity.id
_entity.type
_entity.pdbx_description
1 polymer ?
#
loop_
_entity_poly.entity_id
_entity_poly.type
_entity_poly.pdbx_seq_one_letter_code
_entity_poly.pdbx_strand_id
1 'polypeptide(L)'
;MPRKNAKAASSESDGKEFFAAIAQIEKEKGIPSGYMMEKITQALASAYKRDHEGAGDNIEVRADPEKGDVRMYIKKDVVETVDNPAAEISLEEAREKLPHAQLGDVVRIEVKTKNFGRIAAQTARQVIIQGIREAERGMVYDEFNSKEHEILTGIVTRIDPRSGAASLRIGSGSEITEAFLAPGEQVRGEAIREGDRLKVYVVEVRRSTRGPQVLISRTHPGLVKRLFELEIPEIYDGTVEVKSIAREAGSRTKIAVWSADENVDPIGACVGPGGQRVGNIVEELHGEKVDIIKYSDDSAAYVAAALSPADVVSVDLFPDGKSCRVIVPDDQLSLAIGKEGQNARLAAKLTGFKIDIKPVSDPGELPEPEEDMVVMDEEEPAELPVDEE
;
A
#
# COMPACT_ATOMS: atom_id res chain seq x y z
N MET A 1 34.90 42.36 -48.28
CA MET A 1 35.08 40.92 -47.98
C MET A 1 34.96 40.71 -46.47
N PRO A 2 34.35 39.60 -46.01
CA PRO A 2 33.36 39.64 -44.94
C PRO A 2 33.92 39.40 -43.53
N ARG A 3 33.34 40.09 -42.53
CA ARG A 3 33.46 39.76 -41.11
C ARG A 3 32.58 38.53 -40.84
N LYS A 4 33.22 37.42 -40.46
CA LYS A 4 32.58 36.14 -40.15
C LYS A 4 31.67 36.25 -38.92
N ASN A 5 30.46 35.70 -39.07
CA ASN A 5 29.53 35.32 -38.02
C ASN A 5 30.20 34.41 -36.98
N ALA A 6 30.21 34.82 -35.70
CA ALA A 6 30.71 34.00 -34.59
C ALA A 6 29.76 33.98 -33.38
N LYS A 7 28.48 34.38 -33.55
CA LYS A 7 27.54 34.56 -32.42
C LYS A 7 26.29 33.67 -32.41
N ALA A 8 26.12 32.78 -33.39
CA ALA A 8 24.97 31.87 -33.46
C ALA A 8 25.29 30.43 -32.98
N ALA A 9 26.56 30.02 -33.01
CA ALA A 9 26.95 28.64 -32.74
C ALA A 9 26.90 28.23 -31.25
N SER A 10 26.89 29.19 -30.32
CA SER A 10 26.95 28.88 -28.87
C SER A 10 25.60 28.53 -28.25
N SER A 11 24.47 28.96 -28.82
CA SER A 11 23.14 28.62 -28.27
C SER A 11 22.58 27.30 -28.78
N GLU A 12 23.00 26.86 -29.97
CA GLU A 12 22.62 25.55 -30.53
C GLU A 12 23.37 24.38 -29.87
N SER A 13 24.60 24.57 -29.39
CA SER A 13 25.33 23.53 -28.67
C SER A 13 24.71 23.24 -27.29
N ASP A 14 24.31 24.30 -26.58
CA ASP A 14 23.69 24.19 -25.25
C ASP A 14 22.33 23.47 -25.30
N GLY A 15 21.56 23.69 -26.38
CA GLY A 15 20.30 22.97 -26.61
C GLY A 15 20.51 21.47 -26.83
N LYS A 16 21.43 21.08 -27.70
CA LYS A 16 21.72 19.66 -27.95
C LYS A 16 22.25 18.93 -26.73
N GLU A 17 23.10 19.57 -25.93
CA GLU A 17 23.59 19.02 -24.66
C GLU A 17 22.45 18.83 -23.65
N PHE A 18 21.48 19.75 -23.61
CA PHE A 18 20.31 19.65 -22.75
C PHE A 18 19.43 18.43 -23.06
N PHE A 19 19.07 18.23 -24.33
CA PHE A 19 18.27 17.07 -24.74
C PHE A 19 19.04 15.75 -24.59
N ALA A 20 20.36 15.76 -24.82
CA ALA A 20 21.21 14.60 -24.57
C ALA A 20 21.22 14.20 -23.09
N ALA A 21 21.25 15.18 -22.17
CA ALA A 21 21.16 14.92 -20.73
C ALA A 21 19.80 14.33 -20.32
N ILE A 22 18.69 14.80 -20.90
CA ILE A 22 17.36 14.23 -20.66
C ILE A 22 17.28 12.79 -21.16
N ALA A 23 17.80 12.51 -22.35
CA ALA A 23 17.85 11.15 -22.89
C ALA A 23 18.75 10.21 -22.06
N GLN A 24 19.82 10.74 -21.44
CA GLN A 24 20.64 9.99 -20.50
C GLN A 24 19.87 9.68 -19.20
N ILE A 25 19.12 10.63 -18.66
CA ILE A 25 18.26 10.42 -17.49
C ILE A 25 17.21 9.33 -17.76
N GLU A 26 16.59 9.33 -18.94
CA GLU A 26 15.65 8.27 -19.33
C GLU A 26 16.30 6.89 -19.32
N LYS A 27 17.52 6.76 -19.85
CA LYS A 27 18.26 5.49 -19.85
C LYS A 27 18.70 5.03 -18.46
N GLU A 28 19.11 5.96 -17.60
CA GLU A 28 19.65 5.65 -16.27
C GLU A 28 18.55 5.44 -15.22
N LYS A 29 17.45 6.18 -15.32
CA LYS A 29 16.41 6.26 -14.30
C LYS A 29 15.06 5.71 -14.74
N GLY A 30 14.90 5.36 -16.02
CA GLY A 30 13.63 4.85 -16.56
C GLY A 30 12.52 5.91 -16.63
N ILE A 31 12.85 7.20 -16.50
CA ILE A 31 11.87 8.29 -16.51
C ILE A 31 11.62 8.70 -17.97
N PRO A 32 10.37 8.64 -18.47
CA PRO A 32 10.09 8.99 -19.86
C PRO A 32 10.52 10.41 -20.22
N SER A 33 11.25 10.57 -21.33
CA SER A 33 11.72 11.90 -21.79
C SER A 33 10.56 12.88 -22.01
N GLY A 34 9.40 12.38 -22.45
CA GLY A 34 8.19 13.19 -22.64
C GLY A 34 7.68 13.83 -21.34
N TYR A 35 7.67 13.07 -20.23
CA TYR A 35 7.26 13.59 -18.92
C TYR A 35 8.17 14.72 -18.44
N MET A 36 9.49 14.53 -18.57
CA MET A 36 10.47 15.55 -18.22
C MET A 36 10.30 16.80 -19.07
N MET A 37 10.07 16.63 -20.37
CA MET A 37 9.88 17.74 -21.30
C MET A 37 8.65 18.57 -20.97
N GLU A 38 7.54 17.93 -20.62
CA GLU A 38 6.31 18.60 -20.21
C GLU A 38 6.55 19.44 -18.95
N LYS A 39 7.20 18.88 -17.93
CA LYS A 39 7.52 19.59 -16.68
C LYS A 39 8.42 20.79 -16.90
N ILE A 40 9.46 20.64 -17.72
CA ILE A 40 10.37 21.73 -18.11
C ILE A 40 9.59 22.83 -18.83
N THR A 41 8.75 22.47 -19.80
CA THR A 41 7.93 23.38 -20.61
C THR A 41 7.00 24.21 -19.71
N GLN A 42 6.29 23.56 -18.78
CA GLN A 42 5.42 24.21 -17.79
C GLN A 42 6.19 25.16 -16.87
N ALA A 43 7.38 24.77 -16.44
CA ALA A 43 8.15 25.60 -15.53
C ALA A 43 8.81 26.80 -16.22
N LEU A 44 9.25 26.65 -17.47
CA LEU A 44 9.72 27.78 -18.28
C LEU A 44 8.61 28.79 -18.50
N ALA A 45 7.39 28.32 -18.80
CA ALA A 45 6.21 29.19 -18.91
C ALA A 45 5.92 29.93 -17.60
N SER A 46 5.95 29.20 -16.47
CA SER A 46 5.70 29.76 -15.13
C SER A 46 6.78 30.77 -14.70
N ALA A 47 8.05 30.50 -15.01
CA ALA A 47 9.16 31.40 -14.72
C ALA A 47 9.01 32.72 -15.47
N TYR A 48 8.64 32.66 -16.75
CA TYR A 48 8.42 33.85 -17.54
C TYR A 48 7.21 34.67 -17.05
N LYS A 49 6.11 33.98 -16.67
CA LYS A 49 4.93 34.63 -16.08
C LYS A 49 5.26 35.40 -14.81
N ARG A 50 6.18 34.89 -13.98
CA ARG A 50 6.63 35.56 -12.75
C ARG A 50 7.48 36.80 -13.04
N ASP A 51 8.30 36.76 -14.08
CA ASP A 51 9.19 37.87 -14.45
C ASP A 51 8.47 38.96 -15.29
N HIS A 52 7.29 38.66 -15.83
CA HIS A 52 6.49 39.58 -16.66
C HIS A 52 5.04 39.64 -16.14
N GLU A 53 4.79 40.57 -15.21
CA GLU A 53 3.44 40.86 -14.69
C GLU A 53 2.48 41.23 -15.83
N GLY A 54 1.27 40.64 -15.83
CA GLY A 54 0.24 40.91 -16.84
C GLY A 54 0.20 39.95 -18.04
N ALA A 55 1.18 39.05 -18.21
CA ALA A 55 1.21 38.09 -19.32
C ALA A 55 0.18 36.94 -19.21
N GLY A 56 -0.49 36.78 -18.05
CA GLY A 56 -1.59 35.82 -17.88
C GLY A 56 -1.22 34.38 -18.21
N ASP A 57 -2.13 33.65 -18.87
CA ASP A 57 -1.93 32.27 -19.37
C ASP A 57 -1.59 32.24 -20.87
N ASN A 58 -1.14 33.36 -21.42
CA ASN A 58 -0.91 33.53 -22.86
C ASN A 58 0.44 32.96 -23.33
N ILE A 59 1.08 32.11 -22.54
CA ILE A 59 2.42 31.59 -22.81
C ILE A 59 2.31 30.17 -23.37
N GLU A 60 2.92 29.94 -24.52
CA GLU A 60 3.01 28.63 -25.17
C GLU A 60 4.50 28.30 -25.38
N VAL A 61 5.00 27.27 -24.70
CA VAL A 61 6.37 26.77 -24.90
C VAL A 61 6.30 25.49 -25.74
N ARG A 62 7.13 25.42 -26.78
CA ARG A 62 7.25 24.28 -27.69
C ARG A 62 8.68 23.78 -27.67
N ALA A 63 8.87 22.53 -27.30
CA ALA A 63 10.14 21.84 -27.39
C ALA A 63 10.14 20.91 -28.61
N ASP A 64 11.19 20.97 -29.42
CA ASP A 64 11.45 20.07 -30.55
C ASP A 64 12.66 19.19 -30.22
N PRO A 65 12.45 17.92 -29.79
CA PRO A 65 13.52 17.02 -29.38
C PRO A 65 14.47 16.64 -30.51
N GLU A 66 13.99 16.58 -31.75
CA GLU A 66 14.81 16.21 -32.92
C GLU A 66 15.75 17.35 -33.31
N LYS A 67 15.25 18.59 -33.24
CA LYS A 67 16.05 19.79 -33.52
C LYS A 67 16.89 20.24 -32.32
N GLY A 68 16.57 19.78 -31.12
CA GLY A 68 17.20 20.20 -29.88
C GLY A 68 16.92 21.66 -29.53
N ASP A 69 15.75 22.17 -29.92
CA ASP A 69 15.37 23.58 -29.81
C ASP A 69 14.13 23.75 -28.92
N VAL A 70 14.13 24.78 -28.07
CA VAL A 70 13.00 25.13 -27.20
C VAL A 70 12.60 26.56 -27.52
N ARG A 71 11.38 26.72 -28.05
CA ARG A 71 10.83 28.01 -28.46
C ARG A 71 9.68 28.39 -27.56
N MET A 72 9.61 29.67 -27.22
CA MET A 72 8.53 30.22 -26.43
C MET A 72 7.79 31.29 -27.23
N TYR A 73 6.47 31.21 -27.17
CA TYR A 73 5.54 32.11 -27.84
C TYR A 73 4.63 32.76 -26.80
N ILE A 74 4.35 34.04 -27.00
CA ILE A 74 3.31 34.76 -26.28
C ILE A 74 2.16 34.98 -27.25
N LYS A 75 0.96 34.58 -26.86
CA LYS A 75 -0.29 34.89 -27.54
C LYS A 75 -0.67 36.32 -27.19
N LYS A 76 -0.84 37.14 -28.21
CA LYS A 76 -1.28 38.52 -28.05
C LYS A 76 -2.54 38.78 -28.84
N ASP A 77 -3.50 39.43 -28.20
CA ASP A 77 -4.75 39.85 -28.82
C ASP A 77 -4.49 41.14 -29.61
N VAL A 78 -4.91 41.17 -30.87
CA VAL A 78 -4.75 42.32 -31.75
C VAL A 78 -5.88 43.31 -31.48
N VAL A 79 -5.54 44.43 -30.86
CA VAL A 79 -6.48 45.47 -30.44
C VAL A 79 -6.14 46.81 -31.09
N GLU A 80 -7.09 47.74 -31.05
CA GLU A 80 -6.88 49.09 -31.59
C GLU A 80 -6.13 49.98 -30.59
N THR A 81 -6.50 49.92 -29.32
CA THR A 81 -5.82 50.58 -28.19
C THR A 81 -5.28 49.54 -27.22
N VAL A 82 -3.98 49.60 -26.93
CA VAL A 82 -3.30 48.66 -26.03
C VAL A 82 -3.43 49.14 -24.59
N ASP A 83 -4.18 48.41 -23.78
CA ASP A 83 -4.35 48.62 -22.34
C ASP A 83 -3.37 47.75 -21.54
N ASN A 84 -3.13 46.51 -21.99
CA ASN A 84 -2.17 45.58 -21.39
C ASN A 84 -1.08 45.16 -22.39
N PRO A 85 0.09 45.84 -22.40
CA PRO A 85 1.20 45.52 -23.30
C PRO A 85 1.76 44.10 -23.17
N ALA A 86 1.44 43.34 -22.12
CA ALA A 86 1.87 41.95 -21.98
C ALA A 86 0.96 40.97 -22.72
N ALA A 87 -0.34 41.27 -22.84
CA ALA A 87 -1.35 40.41 -23.47
C ALA A 87 -1.87 40.95 -24.81
N GLU A 88 -1.63 42.23 -25.11
CA GLU A 88 -2.20 42.92 -26.27
C GLU A 88 -1.11 43.49 -27.18
N ILE A 89 -1.45 43.66 -28.45
CA ILE A 89 -0.63 44.26 -29.49
C ILE A 89 -1.47 45.13 -30.41
N SER A 90 -0.94 46.26 -30.87
CA SER A 90 -1.64 47.10 -31.84
C SER A 90 -1.71 46.42 -33.21
N LEU A 91 -2.72 46.77 -34.01
CA LEU A 91 -2.84 46.27 -35.38
C LEU A 91 -1.60 46.57 -36.23
N GLU A 92 -0.96 47.72 -36.03
CA GLU A 92 0.26 48.11 -36.74
C GLU A 92 1.44 47.19 -36.39
N GLU A 93 1.71 47.01 -35.09
CA GLU A 93 2.79 46.12 -34.62
C GLU A 93 2.52 44.64 -34.96
N ALA A 94 1.25 44.22 -34.95
CA ALA A 94 0.86 42.89 -35.38
C ALA A 94 1.16 42.66 -36.87
N ARG A 95 0.86 43.65 -37.72
CA ARG A 95 1.11 43.60 -39.17
C ARG A 95 2.58 43.64 -39.55
N GLU A 96 3.44 44.26 -38.73
CA GLU A 96 4.89 44.19 -38.93
C GLU A 96 5.43 42.76 -38.83
N LYS A 97 4.82 41.92 -37.99
CA LYS A 97 5.24 40.53 -37.78
C LYS A 97 4.45 39.54 -38.63
N LEU A 98 3.16 39.80 -38.83
CA LEU A 98 2.21 38.97 -39.57
C LEU A 98 1.37 39.88 -40.48
N PRO A 99 1.75 40.03 -41.76
CA PRO A 99 1.14 41.00 -42.68
C PRO A 99 -0.38 40.87 -42.88
N HIS A 100 -0.95 39.71 -42.55
CA HIS A 100 -2.38 39.40 -42.70
C HIS A 100 -3.19 39.52 -41.39
N ALA A 101 -2.60 40.02 -40.29
CA ALA A 101 -3.29 40.17 -39.02
C ALA A 101 -4.45 41.19 -39.09
N GLN A 102 -5.57 40.84 -38.47
CA GLN A 102 -6.79 41.64 -38.34
C GLN A 102 -7.10 41.97 -36.87
N LEU A 103 -7.93 42.99 -36.64
CA LEU A 103 -8.43 43.30 -35.30
C LEU A 103 -9.25 42.12 -34.76
N GLY A 104 -9.00 41.73 -33.52
CA GLY A 104 -9.60 40.56 -32.88
C GLY A 104 -8.87 39.23 -33.12
N ASP A 105 -7.79 39.21 -33.91
CA ASP A 105 -6.95 38.02 -34.06
C ASP A 105 -6.07 37.78 -32.83
N VAL A 106 -5.64 36.53 -32.64
CA VAL A 106 -4.62 36.15 -31.66
C VAL A 106 -3.32 35.82 -32.40
N VAL A 107 -2.30 36.64 -32.24
CA VAL A 107 -0.98 36.43 -32.88
C VAL A 107 0.00 35.80 -31.90
N ARG A 108 0.77 34.81 -32.37
CA ARG A 108 1.86 34.19 -31.60
C ARG A 108 3.16 34.93 -31.86
N ILE A 109 3.71 35.58 -30.84
CA ILE A 109 4.97 36.30 -30.93
C ILE A 109 6.07 35.48 -30.27
N GLU A 110 7.11 35.14 -31.04
CA GLU A 110 8.27 34.42 -30.52
C GLU A 110 9.11 35.30 -29.59
N VAL A 111 9.43 34.78 -28.41
CA VAL A 111 10.27 35.44 -27.41
C VAL A 111 11.73 35.06 -27.68
N LYS A 112 12.57 36.05 -28.00
CA LYS A 112 13.99 35.80 -28.31
C LYS A 112 14.78 35.40 -27.07
N THR A 113 15.50 34.29 -27.17
CA THR A 113 16.20 33.54 -26.10
C THR A 113 17.34 34.27 -25.39
N LYS A 114 17.81 35.43 -25.87
CA LYS A 114 18.93 36.17 -25.25
C LYS A 114 18.64 36.68 -23.84
N ASN A 115 17.37 36.91 -23.50
CA ASN A 115 16.96 37.31 -22.15
C ASN A 115 16.69 36.11 -21.23
N PHE A 116 16.68 34.89 -21.77
CA PHE A 116 16.30 33.66 -21.07
C PHE A 116 17.48 32.91 -20.44
N GLY A 117 18.68 33.02 -21.00
CA GLY A 117 19.77 32.04 -20.79
C GLY A 117 20.20 31.77 -19.34
N ARG A 118 20.15 32.76 -18.43
CA ARG A 118 20.66 32.60 -17.06
C ARG A 118 19.57 32.20 -16.03
N ILE A 119 18.37 32.78 -16.14
CA ILE A 119 17.24 32.50 -15.24
C ILE A 119 16.57 31.16 -15.62
N ALA A 120 16.49 30.86 -16.92
CA ALA A 120 15.94 29.60 -17.43
C ALA A 120 16.81 28.39 -17.05
N ALA A 121 18.14 28.52 -17.06
CA ALA A 121 19.03 27.40 -16.75
C ALA A 121 18.94 26.95 -15.28
N GLN A 122 18.86 27.89 -14.32
CA GLN A 122 18.68 27.55 -12.90
C GLN A 122 17.28 26.99 -12.63
N THR A 123 16.25 27.60 -13.21
CA THR A 123 14.86 27.15 -13.03
C THR A 123 14.65 25.78 -13.67
N ALA A 124 15.12 25.57 -14.90
CA ALA A 124 15.07 24.28 -15.58
C ALA A 124 15.83 23.20 -14.80
N ARG A 125 17.01 23.50 -14.25
CA ARG A 125 17.74 22.54 -13.40
C ARG A 125 16.92 22.15 -12.16
N GLN A 126 16.31 23.12 -11.48
CA GLN A 126 15.49 22.84 -10.30
C GLN A 126 14.25 22.00 -10.64
N VAL A 127 13.62 22.31 -11.77
CA VAL A 127 12.44 21.60 -12.28
C VAL A 127 12.78 20.20 -12.73
N ILE A 128 13.94 20.01 -13.35
CA ILE A 128 14.46 18.68 -13.68
C ILE A 128 14.66 17.87 -12.40
N ILE A 129 15.34 18.43 -11.39
CA ILE A 129 15.56 17.72 -10.12
C ILE A 129 14.23 17.40 -9.43
N GLN A 130 13.24 18.31 -9.47
CA GLN A 130 11.91 18.07 -8.91
C GLN A 130 11.13 17.03 -9.70
N GLY A 131 11.13 17.13 -11.03
CA GLY A 131 10.47 16.18 -11.93
C GLY A 131 11.04 14.77 -11.79
N ILE A 132 12.36 14.65 -11.66
CA ILE A 132 13.04 13.37 -11.37
C ILE A 132 12.52 12.80 -10.05
N ARG A 133 12.51 13.60 -8.98
CA ARG A 133 12.01 13.15 -7.66
C ARG A 133 10.53 12.78 -7.70
N GLU A 134 9.71 13.50 -8.45
CA GLU A 134 8.28 13.20 -8.60
C GLU A 134 8.05 11.89 -9.37
N ALA A 135 8.79 11.67 -10.45
CA ALA A 135 8.73 10.43 -11.21
C ALA A 135 9.23 9.24 -10.38
N GLU A 136 10.38 9.38 -9.70
CA GLU A 136 10.91 8.35 -8.79
C GLU A 136 9.88 8.00 -7.69
N ARG A 137 9.21 9.00 -7.10
CA ARG A 137 8.13 8.77 -6.11
C ARG A 137 6.94 8.02 -6.68
N GLY A 138 6.56 8.31 -7.93
CA GLY A 138 5.47 7.61 -8.62
C GLY A 138 5.81 6.14 -8.85
N MET A 139 7.02 5.88 -9.38
CA MET A 139 7.51 4.52 -9.61
C MET A 139 7.59 3.70 -8.32
N VAL A 140 8.12 4.29 -7.25
CA VAL A 140 8.15 3.66 -5.93
C VAL A 140 6.74 3.36 -5.43
N TYR A 141 5.78 4.28 -5.58
CA TYR A 141 4.41 4.02 -5.18
C TYR A 141 3.84 2.79 -5.90
N ASP A 142 3.97 2.72 -7.23
CA ASP A 142 3.44 1.62 -8.03
C ASP A 142 4.11 0.28 -7.67
N GLU A 143 5.42 0.29 -7.43
CA GLU A 143 6.20 -0.88 -7.02
C GLU A 143 5.73 -1.42 -5.66
N PHE A 144 5.67 -0.57 -4.62
CA PHE A 144 5.28 -1.04 -3.28
C PHE A 144 3.79 -1.31 -3.16
N ASN A 145 2.95 -0.67 -3.98
CA ASN A 145 1.52 -1.01 -4.05
C ASN A 145 1.31 -2.45 -4.55
N SER A 146 2.17 -2.96 -5.44
CA SER A 146 2.15 -4.37 -5.84
C SER A 146 2.62 -5.33 -4.73
N LYS A 147 3.30 -4.81 -3.70
CA LYS A 147 3.82 -5.55 -2.54
C LYS A 147 2.93 -5.37 -1.31
N GLU A 148 1.73 -4.82 -1.47
CA GLU A 148 0.74 -4.76 -0.40
C GLU A 148 0.41 -6.19 0.07
N HIS A 149 0.29 -6.37 1.38
CA HIS A 149 0.06 -7.67 2.01
C HIS A 149 1.18 -8.70 1.85
N GLU A 150 2.39 -8.26 1.48
CA GLU A 150 3.60 -9.09 1.44
C GLU A 150 4.51 -8.84 2.66
N ILE A 151 5.47 -9.75 2.84
CA ILE A 151 6.53 -9.61 3.83
C ILE A 151 7.80 -9.05 3.18
N LEU A 152 8.38 -8.03 3.79
CA LEU A 152 9.62 -7.41 3.34
C LEU A 152 10.65 -7.40 4.45
N THR A 153 11.91 -7.57 4.10
CA THR A 153 13.02 -7.38 5.03
C THR A 153 13.52 -5.95 4.95
N GLY A 154 13.57 -5.28 6.10
CA GLY A 154 14.08 -3.92 6.22
C GLY A 154 15.18 -3.79 7.26
N ILE A 155 15.98 -2.74 7.15
CA ILE A 155 16.96 -2.34 8.16
C ILE A 155 16.41 -1.13 8.90
N VAL A 156 16.35 -1.19 10.22
CA VAL A 156 15.93 -0.06 11.06
C VAL A 156 16.96 1.06 10.90
N THR A 157 16.55 2.20 10.37
CA THR A 157 17.44 3.35 10.16
C THR A 157 17.38 4.33 11.31
N ARG A 158 16.20 4.49 11.90
CA ARG A 158 15.95 5.49 12.94
C ARG A 158 14.80 5.07 13.84
N ILE A 159 14.93 5.37 15.12
CA ILE A 159 13.81 5.33 16.07
C ILE A 159 13.57 6.75 16.59
N ASP A 160 12.34 7.24 16.48
CA ASP A 160 11.96 8.54 17.00
C ASP A 160 11.93 8.49 18.54
N PRO A 161 12.77 9.27 19.25
CA PRO A 161 12.86 9.22 20.70
C PRO A 161 11.60 9.74 21.42
N ARG A 162 10.74 10.52 20.74
CA ARG A 162 9.51 11.06 21.31
C ARG A 162 8.34 10.12 21.13
N SER A 163 8.15 9.61 19.91
CA SER A 163 7.00 8.78 19.57
C SER A 163 7.27 7.28 19.74
N GLY A 164 8.53 6.85 19.70
CA GLY A 164 8.93 5.44 19.63
C GLY A 164 8.70 4.82 18.25
N ALA A 165 8.28 5.61 17.25
CA ALA A 165 8.06 5.10 15.90
C ALA A 165 9.41 4.76 15.23
N ALA A 166 9.45 3.66 14.49
CA ALA A 166 10.65 3.24 13.78
C ALA A 166 10.51 3.50 12.27
N SER A 167 11.60 3.96 11.67
CA SER A 167 11.76 4.05 10.22
C SER A 167 12.65 2.91 9.77
N LEU A 168 12.18 2.15 8.78
CA LEU A 168 12.92 1.05 8.19
C LEU A 168 13.23 1.36 6.74
N ARG A 169 14.44 1.02 6.33
CA ARG A 169 14.83 1.02 4.93
C ARG A 169 14.52 -0.34 4.33
N ILE A 170 13.59 -0.37 3.38
CA ILE A 170 13.16 -1.57 2.66
C ILE A 170 13.52 -1.45 1.17
N GLY A 171 13.74 -2.60 0.51
CA GLY A 171 14.16 -2.68 -0.90
C GLY A 171 15.67 -2.91 -1.08
N SER A 172 16.10 -3.08 -2.33
CA SER A 172 17.49 -3.36 -2.70
C SER A 172 17.99 -2.45 -3.81
N GLY A 173 19.27 -2.08 -3.79
CA GLY A 173 19.90 -1.30 -4.86
C GLY A 173 19.39 0.14 -4.93
N SER A 174 18.88 0.56 -6.08
CA SER A 174 18.33 1.91 -6.33
C SER A 174 16.89 2.10 -5.83
N GLU A 175 16.21 1.02 -5.43
CA GLU A 175 14.79 0.98 -5.05
C GLU A 175 14.61 1.02 -3.52
N ILE A 176 15.36 1.90 -2.88
CA ILE A 176 15.35 2.03 -1.43
C ILE A 176 14.23 2.98 -1.02
N THR A 177 13.30 2.48 -0.20
CA THR A 177 12.20 3.28 0.34
C THR A 177 12.19 3.25 1.85
N GLU A 178 11.80 4.37 2.45
CA GLU A 178 11.55 4.46 3.88
C GLU A 178 10.13 3.98 4.19
N ALA A 179 10.05 2.91 4.98
CA ALA A 179 8.82 2.41 5.57
C ALA A 179 8.68 2.90 7.01
N PHE A 180 7.43 3.04 7.43
CA PHE A 180 7.07 3.57 8.72
C PHE A 180 6.39 2.50 9.58
N LEU A 181 7.02 2.18 10.71
CA LEU A 181 6.53 1.25 11.71
C LEU A 181 6.03 2.03 12.93
N ALA A 182 4.72 2.20 13.01
CA ALA A 182 4.08 2.91 14.10
C ALA A 182 4.29 2.18 15.45
N PRO A 183 4.28 2.89 16.59
CA PRO A 183 4.46 2.25 17.91
C PRO A 183 3.40 1.18 18.22
N GLY A 184 2.16 1.39 17.78
CA GLY A 184 1.08 0.41 17.93
C GLY A 184 1.23 -0.83 17.04
N GLU A 185 2.07 -0.75 16.01
CA GLU A 185 2.34 -1.84 15.06
C GLU A 185 3.63 -2.60 15.41
N GLN A 186 4.31 -2.23 16.49
CA GLN A 186 5.46 -2.93 17.06
C GLN A 186 4.98 -3.96 18.09
N VAL A 187 5.69 -5.09 18.15
CA VAL A 187 5.37 -6.14 19.11
C VAL A 187 5.80 -5.69 20.51
N ARG A 188 4.88 -5.77 21.48
CA ARG A 188 5.19 -5.41 22.88
C ARG A 188 6.26 -6.36 23.43
N GLY A 189 7.36 -5.79 23.92
CA GLY A 189 8.48 -6.55 24.47
C GLY A 189 9.58 -6.89 23.46
N GLU A 190 9.35 -6.68 22.16
CA GLU A 190 10.38 -6.77 21.13
C GLU A 190 11.29 -5.54 21.21
N ALA A 191 12.58 -5.75 21.50
CA ALA A 191 13.55 -4.66 21.62
C ALA A 191 14.16 -4.35 20.26
N ILE A 192 13.63 -3.32 19.59
CA ILE A 192 14.11 -2.87 18.28
C ILE A 192 15.21 -1.82 18.46
N ARG A 193 16.31 -1.94 17.71
CA ARG A 193 17.44 -1.00 17.69
C ARG A 193 17.76 -0.54 16.27
N GLU A 194 18.39 0.62 16.17
CA GLU A 194 18.93 1.09 14.89
C GLU A 194 20.01 0.11 14.37
N GLY A 195 19.92 -0.23 13.10
CA GLY A 195 20.76 -1.23 12.45
C GLY A 195 20.18 -2.64 12.42
N ASP A 196 19.13 -2.93 13.20
CA ASP A 196 18.51 -4.25 13.21
C ASP A 196 17.86 -4.57 11.87
N ARG A 197 17.92 -5.86 11.49
CA ARG A 197 17.20 -6.40 10.33
C ARG A 197 15.89 -7.01 10.81
N LEU A 198 14.78 -6.53 10.28
CA LEU A 198 13.45 -6.99 10.64
C LEU A 198 12.67 -7.40 9.40
N LYS A 199 12.00 -8.55 9.46
CA LYS A 199 10.91 -8.84 8.53
C LYS A 199 9.66 -8.12 8.97
N VAL A 200 8.95 -7.48 8.06
CA VAL A 200 7.76 -6.69 8.37
C VAL A 200 6.68 -6.96 7.34
N TYR A 201 5.43 -6.89 7.75
CA TYR A 201 4.28 -7.04 6.89
C TYR A 201 3.86 -5.68 6.33
N VAL A 202 3.70 -5.56 5.01
CA VAL A 202 3.21 -4.34 4.36
C VAL A 202 1.69 -4.29 4.51
N VAL A 203 1.21 -3.35 5.32
CA VAL A 203 -0.23 -3.17 5.57
C VAL A 203 -0.89 -2.45 4.41
N GLU A 204 -0.33 -1.31 4.00
CA GLU A 204 -0.81 -0.48 2.90
C GLU A 204 0.27 0.50 2.44
N VAL A 205 0.09 1.10 1.26
CA VAL A 205 0.96 2.16 0.73
C VAL A 205 0.15 3.43 0.51
N ARG A 206 0.51 4.51 1.21
CA ARG A 206 -0.19 5.79 1.12
C ARG A 206 0.58 6.81 0.30
N ARG A 207 -0.13 7.60 -0.50
CA ARG A 207 0.45 8.79 -1.16
C ARG A 207 0.56 9.93 -0.15
N SER A 208 1.75 10.52 -0.02
CA SER A 208 1.98 11.69 0.83
C SER A 208 2.74 12.78 0.05
N THR A 209 2.62 14.04 0.51
CA THR A 209 3.29 15.21 -0.09
C THR A 209 4.81 15.09 -0.08
N ARG A 210 5.38 14.25 0.80
CA ARG A 210 6.82 13.99 0.89
C ARG A 210 7.28 12.77 0.09
N GLY A 211 6.36 11.99 -0.48
CA GLY A 211 6.63 10.72 -1.16
C GLY A 211 5.64 9.63 -0.73
N PRO A 212 5.67 8.45 -1.36
CA PRO A 212 4.90 7.30 -0.87
C PRO A 212 5.38 6.92 0.53
N GLN A 213 4.42 6.63 1.42
CA GLN A 213 4.68 6.14 2.76
C GLN A 213 4.20 4.70 2.83
N VAL A 214 5.13 3.76 2.99
CA VAL A 214 4.83 2.34 3.17
C VAL A 214 4.55 2.12 4.65
N LEU A 215 3.31 1.75 4.99
CA LEU A 215 2.93 1.43 6.35
C LEU A 215 3.15 -0.06 6.58
N ILE A 216 3.92 -0.36 7.62
CA ILE A 216 4.36 -1.72 7.93
C ILE A 216 3.97 -2.10 9.36
N SER A 217 3.84 -3.41 9.58
CA SER A 217 3.46 -3.98 10.86
C SER A 217 4.28 -5.20 11.22
N ARG A 218 4.55 -5.36 12.52
CA ARG A 218 4.99 -6.63 13.09
C ARG A 218 3.92 -7.33 13.94
N THR A 219 2.83 -6.65 14.29
CA THR A 219 1.73 -7.23 15.07
C THR A 219 0.66 -7.91 14.21
N HIS A 220 0.56 -7.54 12.93
CA HIS A 220 -0.49 -8.03 12.04
C HIS A 220 -0.43 -9.56 11.84
N PRO A 221 -1.57 -10.29 11.85
CA PRO A 221 -1.59 -11.75 11.61
C PRO A 221 -1.02 -12.16 10.26
N GLY A 222 -1.11 -11.28 9.25
CA GLY A 222 -0.52 -11.48 7.93
C GLY A 222 0.99 -11.70 7.95
N LEU A 223 1.72 -11.16 8.94
CA LEU A 223 3.14 -11.47 9.11
C LEU A 223 3.34 -12.98 9.33
N VAL A 224 2.56 -13.59 10.23
CA VAL A 224 2.67 -15.02 10.52
C VAL A 224 2.30 -15.85 9.30
N LYS A 225 1.23 -15.48 8.60
CA LYS A 225 0.81 -16.16 7.35
C LYS A 225 1.97 -16.21 6.34
N ARG A 226 2.58 -15.06 6.06
CA ARG A 226 3.70 -14.97 5.09
C ARG A 226 4.96 -15.67 5.57
N LEU A 227 5.24 -15.68 6.87
CA LEU A 227 6.36 -16.45 7.42
C LEU A 227 6.16 -17.96 7.22
N PHE A 228 4.94 -18.45 7.44
CA PHE A 228 4.58 -19.85 7.16
C PHE A 228 4.72 -20.18 5.67
N GLU A 229 4.22 -19.32 4.78
CA GLU A 229 4.37 -19.48 3.33
C GLU A 229 5.84 -19.50 2.87
N LEU A 230 6.73 -18.72 3.50
CA LEU A 230 8.16 -18.72 3.18
C LEU A 230 8.90 -19.96 3.68
N GLU A 231 8.54 -20.46 4.86
CA GLU A 231 9.25 -21.56 5.52
C GLU A 231 8.75 -22.95 5.07
N ILE A 232 7.48 -23.07 4.67
CA ILE A 232 6.80 -24.34 4.43
C ILE A 232 6.39 -24.44 2.95
N PRO A 233 7.10 -25.25 2.14
CA PRO A 233 6.82 -25.41 0.71
C PRO A 233 5.37 -25.82 0.39
N GLU A 234 4.79 -26.67 1.24
CA GLU A 234 3.42 -27.17 1.07
C GLU A 234 2.37 -26.06 1.26
N ILE A 235 2.69 -24.99 2.00
CA ILE A 235 1.81 -23.81 2.08
C ILE A 235 2.03 -22.91 0.87
N TYR A 236 3.28 -22.78 0.42
CA TYR A 236 3.62 -21.98 -0.76
C TYR A 236 2.96 -22.49 -2.05
N ASP A 237 2.95 -23.81 -2.27
CA ASP A 237 2.34 -24.43 -3.45
C ASP A 237 0.83 -24.65 -3.33
N GLY A 238 0.26 -24.41 -2.15
CA GLY A 238 -1.17 -24.51 -1.87
C GLY A 238 -1.66 -25.92 -1.50
N THR A 239 -0.77 -26.89 -1.33
CA THR A 239 -1.13 -28.25 -0.85
C THR A 239 -1.69 -28.21 0.57
N VAL A 240 -1.15 -27.33 1.41
CA VAL A 240 -1.62 -27.02 2.76
C VAL A 240 -2.14 -25.59 2.79
N GLU A 241 -3.42 -25.42 3.11
CA GLU A 241 -4.06 -24.12 3.21
C GLU A 241 -4.11 -23.63 4.65
N VAL A 242 -3.74 -22.36 4.87
CA VAL A 242 -4.00 -21.66 6.13
C VAL A 242 -5.43 -21.14 6.15
N LYS A 243 -6.30 -21.74 6.98
CA LYS A 243 -7.73 -21.41 7.07
C LYS A 243 -8.00 -20.19 7.94
N SER A 244 -7.33 -20.08 9.08
CA SER A 244 -7.49 -18.94 9.99
C SER A 244 -6.26 -18.74 10.89
N ILE A 245 -6.10 -17.52 11.40
CA ILE A 245 -5.04 -17.15 12.34
C ILE A 245 -5.63 -16.29 13.45
N ALA A 246 -5.40 -16.69 14.69
CA ALA A 246 -5.68 -15.88 15.88
C ALA A 246 -4.36 -15.54 16.57
N ARG A 247 -4.05 -14.25 16.68
CA ARG A 247 -2.75 -13.76 17.15
C ARG A 247 -2.88 -12.79 18.32
N GLU A 248 -2.08 -13.02 19.35
CA GLU A 248 -1.70 -12.05 20.36
C GLU A 248 -0.18 -11.86 20.27
N ALA A 249 0.22 -10.86 19.46
CA ALA A 249 1.59 -10.67 19.00
C ALA A 249 2.60 -10.57 20.16
N GLY A 250 3.74 -11.26 20.02
CA GLY A 250 4.80 -11.35 21.03
C GLY A 250 4.52 -12.34 22.16
N SER A 251 3.34 -12.95 22.18
CA SER A 251 2.96 -13.91 23.21
C SER A 251 2.59 -15.26 22.62
N ARG A 252 1.49 -15.33 21.85
CA ARG A 252 0.97 -16.58 21.33
C ARG A 252 0.12 -16.38 20.08
N THR A 253 0.27 -17.28 19.11
CA THR A 253 -0.54 -17.39 17.90
C THR A 253 -1.08 -18.80 17.77
N LYS A 254 -2.36 -18.91 17.41
CA LYS A 254 -2.94 -20.14 16.90
C LYS A 254 -3.15 -19.99 15.39
N ILE A 255 -2.75 -21.01 14.64
CA ILE A 255 -2.92 -21.07 13.19
C ILE A 255 -3.64 -22.36 12.81
N ALA A 256 -4.73 -22.24 12.07
CA ALA A 256 -5.49 -23.39 11.59
C ALA A 256 -5.08 -23.73 10.16
N VAL A 257 -4.72 -24.99 9.94
CA VAL A 257 -4.23 -25.51 8.66
C VAL A 257 -5.03 -26.71 8.20
N TRP A 258 -5.15 -26.87 6.89
CA TRP A 258 -5.90 -27.94 6.24
C TRP A 258 -5.19 -28.42 4.99
N SER A 259 -5.39 -29.67 4.59
CA SER A 259 -4.96 -30.15 3.27
C SER A 259 -6.11 -30.94 2.64
N ALA A 260 -6.27 -30.78 1.33
CA ALA A 260 -7.18 -31.60 0.53
C ALA A 260 -6.59 -32.98 0.21
N ASP A 261 -5.26 -33.12 0.26
CA ASP A 261 -4.58 -34.38 -0.02
C ASP A 261 -4.52 -35.23 1.26
N GLU A 262 -5.20 -36.38 1.25
CA GLU A 262 -5.21 -37.31 2.37
C GLU A 262 -3.82 -37.89 2.71
N ASN A 263 -2.88 -37.83 1.77
CA ASN A 263 -1.50 -38.29 1.98
C ASN A 263 -0.63 -37.23 2.67
N VAL A 264 -1.12 -36.00 2.83
CA VAL A 264 -0.39 -34.89 3.42
C VAL A 264 -0.96 -34.58 4.80
N ASP A 265 -0.14 -34.75 5.83
CA ASP A 265 -0.47 -34.26 7.17
C ASP A 265 -0.13 -32.75 7.27
N PRO A 266 -1.13 -31.86 7.35
CA PRO A 266 -0.89 -30.42 7.38
C PRO A 266 -0.15 -29.99 8.66
N ILE A 267 -0.35 -30.68 9.79
CA ILE A 267 0.39 -30.35 11.03
C ILE A 267 1.86 -30.76 10.86
N GLY A 268 2.11 -32.00 10.45
CA GLY A 268 3.47 -32.52 10.22
C GLY A 268 4.26 -31.68 9.22
N ALA A 269 3.64 -31.22 8.13
CA ALA A 269 4.25 -30.33 7.15
C ALA A 269 4.69 -28.99 7.76
N CYS A 270 3.85 -28.39 8.62
CA CYS A 270 4.16 -27.13 9.27
C CYS A 270 5.22 -27.26 10.38
N VAL A 271 5.21 -28.37 11.13
CA VAL A 271 6.17 -28.61 12.23
C VAL A 271 7.56 -28.95 11.66
N GLY A 272 7.60 -29.79 10.62
CA GLY A 272 8.83 -30.29 10.01
C GLY A 272 9.62 -31.26 10.90
N PRO A 273 10.73 -31.82 10.39
CA PRO A 273 11.57 -32.76 11.14
C PRO A 273 12.06 -32.14 12.45
N GLY A 274 11.73 -32.79 13.59
CA GLY A 274 12.13 -32.32 14.92
C GLY A 274 11.58 -30.94 15.32
N GLY A 275 10.54 -30.44 14.65
CA GLY A 275 9.98 -29.11 14.94
C GLY A 275 10.79 -27.95 14.35
N GLN A 276 11.70 -28.22 13.42
CA GLN A 276 12.63 -27.20 12.92
C GLN A 276 11.92 -26.04 12.20
N ARG A 277 10.92 -26.32 11.35
CA ARG A 277 10.24 -25.28 10.55
C ARG A 277 9.49 -24.30 11.47
N VAL A 278 8.63 -24.82 12.34
CA VAL A 278 7.93 -23.98 13.34
C VAL A 278 8.89 -23.30 14.30
N GLY A 279 10.01 -23.95 14.66
CA GLY A 279 11.06 -23.37 15.48
C GLY A 279 11.69 -22.11 14.86
N ASN A 280 12.01 -22.16 13.56
CA ASN A 280 12.56 -21.01 12.83
C ASN A 280 11.56 -19.83 12.81
N ILE A 281 10.26 -20.12 12.66
CA ILE A 281 9.21 -19.10 12.69
C ILE A 281 9.08 -18.48 14.08
N VAL A 282 9.09 -19.30 15.13
CA VAL A 282 9.06 -18.85 16.54
C VAL A 282 10.27 -17.96 16.84
N GLU A 283 11.45 -18.31 16.32
CA GLU A 283 12.68 -17.50 16.46
C GLU A 283 12.55 -16.14 15.77
N GLU A 284 12.03 -16.09 14.53
CA GLU A 284 11.77 -14.84 13.80
C GLU A 284 10.72 -13.95 14.49
N LEU A 285 9.80 -14.56 15.25
CA LEU A 285 8.82 -13.86 16.08
C LEU A 285 9.33 -13.58 17.51
N HIS A 286 10.63 -13.75 17.77
CA HIS A 286 11.28 -13.50 19.05
C HIS A 286 10.66 -14.25 20.24
N GLY A 287 10.27 -15.50 20.03
CA GLY A 287 9.76 -16.39 21.08
C GLY A 287 8.24 -16.37 21.26
N GLU A 288 7.50 -15.73 20.34
CA GLU A 288 6.04 -15.88 20.26
C GLU A 288 5.69 -17.36 20.07
N LYS A 289 4.89 -17.93 20.98
CA LYS A 289 4.49 -19.35 20.89
C LYS A 289 3.51 -19.56 19.74
N VAL A 290 3.71 -20.59 18.93
CA VAL A 290 2.81 -20.89 17.81
C VAL A 290 2.19 -22.28 17.98
N ASP A 291 0.87 -22.34 18.05
CA ASP A 291 0.11 -23.59 18.03
C ASP A 291 -0.46 -23.82 16.63
N ILE A 292 -0.12 -24.96 16.03
CA ILE A 292 -0.64 -25.37 14.72
C ILE A 292 -1.80 -26.34 14.96
N ILE A 293 -2.98 -25.95 14.46
CA ILE A 293 -4.25 -26.64 14.70
C ILE A 293 -4.76 -27.22 13.39
N LYS A 294 -5.17 -28.49 13.38
CA LYS A 294 -5.86 -29.07 12.22
C LYS A 294 -7.26 -28.46 12.12
N TYR A 295 -7.55 -27.84 10.99
CA TYR A 295 -8.90 -27.37 10.67
C TYR A 295 -9.82 -28.56 10.38
N SER A 296 -11.10 -28.41 10.74
CA SER A 296 -12.15 -29.37 10.48
C SER A 296 -13.43 -28.62 10.11
N ASP A 297 -14.20 -29.15 9.15
CA ASP A 297 -15.54 -28.64 8.84
C ASP A 297 -16.55 -29.01 9.95
N ASP A 298 -16.29 -30.10 10.69
CA ASP A 298 -17.02 -30.36 11.92
C ASP A 298 -16.62 -29.35 13.00
N SER A 299 -17.57 -28.52 13.40
CA SER A 299 -17.37 -27.42 14.35
C SER A 299 -16.96 -27.93 15.73
N ALA A 300 -17.52 -29.06 16.18
CA ALA A 300 -17.18 -29.65 17.47
C ALA A 300 -15.72 -30.10 17.49
N ALA A 301 -15.28 -30.87 16.48
CA ALA A 301 -13.89 -31.27 16.33
C ALA A 301 -12.93 -30.08 16.18
N TYR A 302 -13.33 -29.04 15.43
CA TYR A 302 -12.48 -27.86 15.23
C TYR A 302 -12.29 -27.05 16.51
N VAL A 303 -13.37 -26.82 17.26
CA VAL A 303 -13.30 -26.15 18.59
C VAL A 303 -12.46 -26.97 19.56
N ALA A 304 -12.64 -28.29 19.60
CA ALA A 304 -11.85 -29.17 20.45
C ALA A 304 -10.35 -29.05 20.12
N ALA A 305 -10.00 -29.12 18.84
CA ALA A 305 -8.61 -28.97 18.38
C ALA A 305 -8.03 -27.59 18.73
N ALA A 306 -8.81 -26.52 18.62
CA ALA A 306 -8.37 -25.15 18.88
C ALA A 306 -7.97 -24.90 20.36
N LEU A 307 -8.47 -25.70 21.30
CA LEU A 307 -8.13 -25.62 22.72
C LEU A 307 -6.81 -26.30 23.10
N SER A 308 -6.16 -26.98 22.15
CA SER A 308 -4.82 -27.53 22.30
C SER A 308 -3.88 -26.50 22.97
N PRO A 309 -3.12 -26.90 24.00
CA PRO A 309 -2.77 -28.28 24.37
C PRO A 309 -3.71 -28.96 25.38
N ALA A 310 -4.84 -28.35 25.75
CA ALA A 310 -5.79 -29.01 26.65
C ALA A 310 -6.61 -30.07 25.91
N ASP A 311 -6.81 -31.21 26.56
CA ASP A 311 -7.69 -32.29 26.13
C ASP A 311 -9.15 -31.89 26.35
N VAL A 312 -9.98 -32.22 25.37
CA VAL A 312 -11.41 -31.92 25.37
C VAL A 312 -12.19 -33.23 25.44
N VAL A 313 -13.12 -33.31 26.38
CA VAL A 313 -14.00 -34.48 26.58
C VAL A 313 -15.21 -34.42 25.66
N SER A 314 -15.87 -33.27 25.60
CA SER A 314 -17.02 -33.03 24.72
C SER A 314 -17.14 -31.56 24.35
N VAL A 315 -17.77 -31.31 23.20
CA VAL A 315 -18.16 -29.97 22.74
C VAL A 315 -19.65 -29.99 22.43
N ASP A 316 -20.42 -29.25 23.21
CA ASP A 316 -21.86 -29.11 23.06
C ASP A 316 -22.16 -27.77 22.38
N LEU A 317 -22.64 -27.82 21.14
CA LEU A 317 -23.00 -26.62 20.37
C LEU A 317 -24.36 -26.09 20.85
N PHE A 318 -24.47 -24.78 21.05
CA PHE A 318 -25.75 -24.16 21.40
C PHE A 318 -26.59 -23.88 20.14
N PRO A 319 -27.93 -23.77 20.28
CA PRO A 319 -28.83 -23.51 19.15
C PRO A 319 -28.57 -22.21 18.40
N ASP A 320 -27.88 -21.25 19.02
CA ASP A 320 -27.53 -19.96 18.40
C ASP A 320 -26.47 -20.07 17.29
N GLY A 321 -25.87 -21.26 17.12
CA GLY A 321 -24.89 -21.58 16.08
C GLY A 321 -23.56 -20.83 16.19
N LYS A 322 -23.34 -20.05 17.26
CA LYS A 322 -22.15 -19.21 17.48
C LYS A 322 -21.53 -19.39 18.85
N SER A 323 -22.12 -20.21 19.70
CA SER A 323 -21.60 -20.51 21.02
C SER A 323 -21.60 -22.01 21.27
N CYS A 324 -20.70 -22.42 22.15
CA CYS A 324 -20.55 -23.80 22.54
C CYS A 324 -20.08 -23.88 23.98
N ARG A 325 -20.44 -24.99 24.63
CA ARG A 325 -19.84 -25.43 25.87
C ARG A 325 -18.80 -26.50 25.56
N VAL A 326 -17.67 -26.39 26.22
CA VAL A 326 -16.58 -27.36 26.12
C VAL A 326 -16.32 -27.95 27.49
N ILE A 327 -16.43 -29.27 27.59
CA ILE A 327 -16.12 -30.02 28.80
C ILE A 327 -14.67 -30.49 28.72
N VAL A 328 -13.88 -30.19 29.76
CA VAL A 328 -12.48 -30.59 29.88
C VAL A 328 -12.25 -31.32 31.21
N PRO A 329 -11.19 -32.14 31.33
CA PRO A 329 -10.81 -32.72 32.61
C PRO A 329 -10.59 -31.64 33.68
N ASP A 330 -11.01 -31.93 34.92
CA ASP A 330 -10.92 -31.02 36.06
C ASP A 330 -9.50 -30.44 36.29
N ASP A 331 -8.49 -31.27 36.12
CA ASP A 331 -7.07 -30.92 36.26
C ASP A 331 -6.56 -30.04 35.11
N GLN A 332 -7.25 -30.05 33.96
CA GLN A 332 -6.90 -29.27 32.78
C GLN A 332 -7.76 -28.01 32.59
N LEU A 333 -8.74 -27.74 33.45
CA LEU A 333 -9.58 -26.54 33.35
C LEU A 333 -8.75 -25.25 33.26
N SER A 334 -7.73 -25.13 34.12
CA SER A 334 -6.83 -23.96 34.10
C SER A 334 -5.97 -23.89 32.84
N LEU A 335 -5.59 -25.04 32.27
CA LEU A 335 -4.81 -25.13 31.03
C LEU A 335 -5.66 -24.72 29.82
N ALA A 336 -6.91 -25.21 29.75
CA ALA A 336 -7.87 -24.92 28.71
C ALA A 336 -8.22 -23.43 28.66
N ILE A 337 -8.43 -22.80 29.81
CA ILE A 337 -8.63 -21.34 29.92
C ILE A 337 -7.33 -20.61 29.55
N GLY A 338 -6.20 -21.05 30.09
CA GLY A 338 -4.89 -20.45 29.93
C GLY A 338 -4.68 -19.20 30.79
N LYS A 339 -3.42 -18.72 30.85
CA LYS A 339 -3.06 -17.52 31.61
C LYS A 339 -3.90 -16.32 31.14
N GLU A 340 -4.60 -15.65 32.06
CA GLU A 340 -5.50 -14.52 31.77
C GLU A 340 -6.56 -14.83 30.69
N GLY A 341 -6.95 -16.10 30.55
CA GLY A 341 -7.91 -16.55 29.53
C GLY A 341 -7.37 -16.54 28.10
N GLN A 342 -6.05 -16.43 27.91
CA GLN A 342 -5.45 -16.31 26.58
C GLN A 342 -5.76 -17.50 25.67
N ASN A 343 -5.72 -18.74 26.18
CA ASN A 343 -5.92 -19.91 25.33
C ASN A 343 -7.36 -19.96 24.81
N ALA A 344 -8.33 -19.79 25.71
CA ALA A 344 -9.75 -19.70 25.36
C ALA A 344 -10.05 -18.53 24.40
N ARG A 345 -9.48 -17.35 24.64
CA ARG A 345 -9.66 -16.16 23.78
C ARG A 345 -9.10 -16.38 22.37
N LEU A 346 -7.92 -17.00 22.25
CA LEU A 346 -7.33 -17.33 20.96
C LEU A 346 -8.13 -18.41 20.23
N ALA A 347 -8.59 -19.46 20.92
CA ALA A 347 -9.44 -20.49 20.34
C ALA A 347 -10.78 -19.91 19.83
N ALA A 348 -11.40 -19.04 20.62
CA ALA A 348 -12.62 -18.32 20.23
C ALA A 348 -12.42 -17.44 18.99
N LYS A 349 -11.31 -16.69 18.93
CA LYS A 349 -10.95 -15.89 17.73
C LYS A 349 -10.65 -16.75 16.51
N LEU A 350 -10.01 -17.91 16.69
CA LEU A 350 -9.59 -18.80 15.61
C LEU A 350 -10.80 -19.47 14.95
N THR A 351 -11.75 -19.91 15.77
CA THR A 351 -12.94 -20.67 15.36
C THR A 351 -14.14 -19.78 15.05
N GLY A 352 -14.18 -18.57 15.62
CA GLY A 352 -15.34 -17.67 15.55
C GLY A 352 -16.42 -17.95 16.59
N PHE A 353 -16.25 -18.97 17.44
CA PHE A 353 -17.22 -19.35 18.48
C PHE A 353 -17.00 -18.62 19.81
N LYS A 354 -18.08 -18.40 20.55
CA LYS A 354 -18.03 -18.11 21.99
C LYS A 354 -17.90 -19.43 22.75
N ILE A 355 -16.78 -19.62 23.43
CA ILE A 355 -16.43 -20.89 24.08
C ILE A 355 -16.60 -20.74 25.60
N ASP A 356 -17.55 -21.48 26.18
CA ASP A 356 -17.72 -21.65 27.64
C ASP A 356 -17.02 -22.94 28.08
N ILE A 357 -16.00 -22.85 28.94
CA ILE A 357 -15.20 -24.02 29.35
C ILE A 357 -15.63 -24.46 30.75
N LYS A 358 -15.98 -25.74 30.90
CA LYS A 358 -16.43 -26.33 32.16
C LYS A 358 -15.66 -27.62 32.49
N PRO A 359 -15.41 -27.91 33.77
CA PRO A 359 -14.83 -29.19 34.17
C PRO A 359 -15.87 -30.32 34.09
N VAL A 360 -15.42 -31.57 34.01
CA VAL A 360 -16.30 -32.75 34.04
C VAL A 360 -17.11 -32.83 35.34
N SER A 361 -16.55 -32.39 36.48
CA SER A 361 -17.28 -32.41 37.76
C SER A 361 -18.43 -31.41 37.85
N ASP A 362 -18.42 -30.35 37.05
CA ASP A 362 -19.44 -29.30 37.02
C ASP A 362 -19.69 -28.83 35.58
N PRO A 363 -20.37 -29.66 34.76
CA PRO A 363 -20.63 -29.35 33.36
C PRO A 363 -21.67 -28.23 33.18
N GLY A 364 -22.40 -27.86 34.25
CA GLY A 364 -23.53 -26.94 34.19
C GLY A 364 -24.71 -27.46 33.34
N GLU A 365 -25.83 -26.75 33.37
CA GLU A 365 -27.00 -27.07 32.53
C GLU A 365 -26.86 -26.44 31.14
N LEU A 366 -27.16 -27.22 30.10
CA LEU A 366 -27.29 -26.71 28.74
C LEU A 366 -28.53 -25.82 28.68
N PRO A 367 -28.48 -24.64 28.02
CA PRO A 367 -29.69 -23.87 27.78
C PRO A 367 -30.66 -24.73 26.97
N GLU A 368 -31.87 -24.94 27.50
CA GLU A 368 -32.93 -25.62 26.75
C GLU A 368 -33.19 -24.83 25.46
N PRO A 369 -33.35 -25.49 24.30
CA PRO A 369 -33.79 -24.81 23.10
C PRO A 369 -35.14 -24.16 23.43
N GLU A 370 -35.28 -22.85 23.18
CA GLU A 370 -36.59 -22.20 23.23
C GLU A 370 -37.48 -22.97 22.25
N GLU A 371 -38.38 -23.82 22.78
CA GLU A 371 -39.41 -24.46 21.97
C GLU A 371 -40.15 -23.32 21.26
N ASP A 372 -40.08 -23.29 19.93
CA ASP A 372 -40.87 -22.40 19.11
C ASP A 372 -42.30 -22.42 19.67
N MET A 373 -42.73 -21.29 20.24
CA MET A 373 -44.13 -21.07 20.53
C MET A 373 -44.84 -21.22 19.18
N VAL A 374 -45.44 -22.39 18.97
CA VAL A 374 -46.37 -22.63 17.89
C VAL A 374 -47.48 -21.61 18.12
N VAL A 375 -47.38 -20.49 17.43
CA VAL A 375 -48.51 -19.59 17.24
C VAL A 375 -49.53 -20.45 16.52
N MET A 376 -50.52 -20.94 17.26
CA MET A 376 -51.73 -21.48 16.65
C MET A 376 -52.31 -20.34 15.83
N ASP A 377 -52.07 -20.37 14.51
CA ASP A 377 -52.82 -19.55 13.57
C ASP A 377 -54.30 -19.81 13.85
N GLU A 378 -55.00 -18.75 14.26
CA GLU A 378 -56.45 -18.74 14.39
C GLU A 378 -57.05 -19.15 13.03
N GLU A 379 -57.90 -20.16 13.06
CA GLU A 379 -58.66 -20.62 11.89
C GLU A 379 -59.37 -19.42 11.21
N GLU A 380 -58.97 -19.09 9.98
CA GLU A 380 -59.79 -18.28 9.08
C GLU A 380 -61.09 -19.05 8.76
N PRO A 381 -62.26 -18.38 8.81
CA PRO A 381 -63.53 -19.05 8.59
C PRO A 381 -63.70 -19.43 7.11
N ALA A 382 -64.20 -20.64 6.87
CA ALA A 382 -64.49 -21.18 5.55
C ALA A 382 -65.43 -20.28 4.73
N GLU A 383 -64.97 -19.84 3.55
CA GLU A 383 -65.85 -19.29 2.51
C GLU A 383 -66.72 -20.40 1.91
N LEU A 384 -68.04 -20.21 1.95
CA LEU A 384 -69.03 -21.06 1.27
C LEU A 384 -68.93 -20.88 -0.25
N PRO A 385 -69.16 -21.95 -1.04
CA PRO A 385 -69.07 -21.86 -2.50
C PRO A 385 -70.24 -21.06 -3.07
N VAL A 386 -69.93 -20.21 -4.05
CA VAL A 386 -70.92 -19.50 -4.87
C VAL A 386 -71.47 -20.49 -5.89
N ASP A 387 -72.78 -20.73 -5.84
CA ASP A 387 -73.52 -21.50 -6.85
C ASP A 387 -73.46 -20.78 -8.21
N GLU A 388 -73.08 -21.50 -9.26
CA GLU A 388 -73.36 -21.14 -10.65
C GLU A 388 -74.76 -21.65 -11.03
N GLU A 389 -75.70 -20.73 -11.27
CA GLU A 389 -76.70 -20.79 -12.36
C GLU A 389 -77.36 -19.43 -12.61
#